data_AF-A0A420HZG4-F1
#
_entry.id   AF-A0A420HZG4-F1
#
_cell.length_a   1.000
_cell.length_b   1.000
_cell.length_c   1.000
_cell.angle_alpha   90.00
_cell.angle_beta   90.00
_cell.angle_gamma   90.00
#
_symmetry.space_group_name_H-M   'P 1'
#
loop_
_entity.id
_entity.type
_entity.pdbx_description
1 polymer ?
#
loop_
_entity_poly.entity_id
_entity_poly.type
_entity_poly.pdbx_seq_one_letter_code
_entity_poly.pdbx_strand_id
1 'polypeptide(L)'
;MAPFLSTIPVLDLVSHAQLNTHAKKRKQYDGLLEKCELQEMLQYMCEVEGERVVCRPVERIFRRCKDATGSFLVETTAWEKSKGPS
;
A
#
# COMPACT_ATOMS: atom_id res chain seq x y z
N MET A 1 15.36 9.22 -5.44
CA MET A 1 15.28 8.15 -4.40
C MET A 1 13.88 8.20 -3.81
N ALA A 2 13.14 7.10 -3.80
CA ALA A 2 11.92 7.05 -2.99
C ALA A 2 12.31 7.25 -1.51
N PRO A 3 11.55 8.04 -0.73
CA PRO A 3 11.88 8.25 0.68
C PRO A 3 11.86 6.90 1.42
N PHE A 4 12.69 6.78 2.46
CA PHE A 4 12.61 5.66 3.40
C PHE A 4 11.24 5.70 4.08
N LEU A 5 10.30 4.90 3.58
CA LEU A 5 9.06 4.63 4.26
C LEU A 5 9.36 3.54 5.30
N SER A 6 8.93 3.75 6.55
CA SER A 6 8.99 2.70 7.56
C SER A 6 8.17 1.51 7.06
N THR A 7 8.81 0.36 6.91
CA THR A 7 8.14 -0.88 6.54
C THR A 7 7.28 -1.35 7.71
N ILE A 8 5.98 -1.58 7.45
CA ILE A 8 5.04 -2.09 8.44
C ILE A 8 4.85 -3.59 8.19
N PRO A 9 4.99 -4.46 9.21
CA PRO A 9 4.65 -5.87 9.07
C PRO A 9 3.19 -6.06 8.64
N VAL A 10 2.92 -7.06 7.80
CA VAL A 10 1.55 -7.30 7.26
C VAL A 10 0.53 -7.50 8.39
N LEU A 11 0.92 -8.15 9.49
CA LEU A 11 0.08 -8.37 10.68
C LEU A 11 -0.38 -7.06 11.33
N ASP A 12 0.46 -6.02 11.27
CA ASP A 12 0.20 -4.74 11.90
C ASP A 12 -0.50 -3.75 10.96
N LEU A 13 -0.68 -4.11 9.67
CA LEU A 13 -1.18 -3.21 8.63
C LEU A 13 -2.55 -2.62 8.98
N VAL A 14 -3.48 -3.45 9.47
CA VAL A 14 -4.84 -3.02 9.83
C VAL A 14 -4.79 -2.03 11.00
N SER A 15 -3.98 -2.30 12.02
CA SER A 15 -3.79 -1.43 13.17
C SER A 15 -3.14 -0.10 12.77
N HIS A 16 -2.13 -0.15 11.90
CA HIS A 16 -1.40 1.03 11.44
C HIS A 16 -2.25 1.89 10.48
N ALA A 17 -3.08 1.29 9.64
CA ALA A 17 -3.98 2.01 8.74
C ALA A 17 -5.00 2.90 9.47
N GLN A 18 -5.33 2.56 10.73
CA GLN A 18 -6.16 3.41 11.59
C GLN A 18 -5.46 4.69 12.02
N LEU A 19 -4.15 4.81 11.85
CA LEU A 19 -3.38 6.01 12.17
C LEU A 19 -3.17 6.89 10.93
N ASN A 20 -3.14 8.19 11.16
CA ASN A 20 -2.72 9.16 10.16
C ASN A 20 -1.20 9.38 10.18
N THR A 21 -0.71 10.25 9.30
CA THR A 21 0.73 10.60 9.19
C THR A 21 1.32 11.24 10.43
N HIS A 22 0.49 11.68 11.40
CA HIS A 22 0.90 12.21 12.70
C HIS A 22 0.73 11.18 13.83
N ALA A 23 0.60 9.89 13.50
CA ALA A 23 0.35 8.80 14.44
C ALA A 23 -0.92 8.98 15.30
N LYS A 24 -1.90 9.76 14.83
CA LYS A 24 -3.20 9.95 15.49
C LYS A 24 -4.24 9.05 14.84
N LYS A 25 -5.18 8.54 15.65
CA LYS A 25 -6.31 7.76 15.14
C LYS A 25 -7.14 8.58 14.14
N ARG A 26 -7.44 7.99 12.98
CA ARG A 26 -8.31 8.54 11.96
C ARG A 26 -9.74 8.61 12.48
N LYS A 27 -10.38 9.75 12.28
CA LYS A 27 -11.80 9.95 12.63
C LYS A 27 -12.67 9.47 11.47
N GLN A 28 -13.83 8.88 11.76
CA GLN A 28 -14.79 8.42 10.73
C GLN A 28 -14.21 7.38 9.74
N TYR A 29 -13.20 6.62 10.19
CA TYR A 29 -12.73 5.42 9.50
C TYR A 29 -13.14 4.19 10.32
N ASP A 30 -13.75 3.19 9.68
CA ASP A 30 -14.27 2.01 10.38
C ASP A 30 -13.20 0.94 10.67
N GLY A 31 -11.96 1.17 10.23
CA GLY A 31 -10.83 0.27 10.48
C GLY A 31 -10.81 -0.95 9.56
N LEU A 32 -11.67 -1.02 8.55
CA LEU A 32 -11.83 -2.20 7.69
C LEU A 32 -11.30 -1.90 6.30
N LEU A 33 -10.07 -2.35 6.02
CA LEU A 33 -9.42 -2.19 4.72
C LEU A 33 -10.20 -2.84 3.58
N GLU A 34 -10.90 -3.96 3.83
CA GLU A 34 -11.69 -4.69 2.83
C GLU A 34 -12.85 -3.87 2.25
N LYS A 35 -13.38 -2.91 3.02
CA LYS A 35 -14.48 -2.04 2.58
C LYS A 35 -14.00 -0.85 1.75
N CYS A 36 -12.69 -0.61 1.73
CA CYS A 36 -12.10 0.43 0.91
C CYS A 36 -11.98 -0.05 -0.55
N GLU A 37 -12.04 0.90 -1.47
CA GLU A 37 -11.88 0.64 -2.92
C GLU A 37 -10.49 0.03 -3.19
N LEU A 38 -10.46 -1.11 -3.89
CA LEU A 38 -9.25 -1.78 -4.31
C LEU A 38 -8.73 -1.15 -5.60
N GLN A 39 -7.45 -0.77 -5.62
CA GLN A 39 -6.80 -0.18 -6.77
C GLN A 39 -5.48 -0.88 -7.05
N GLU A 40 -5.19 -1.07 -8.32
CA GLU A 40 -3.95 -1.71 -8.78
C GLU A 40 -3.14 -0.72 -9.61
N MET A 41 -1.82 -0.78 -9.45
CA MET A 41 -0.87 0.00 -10.23
C MET A 41 0.28 -0.90 -10.65
N LEU A 42 0.51 -0.96 -11.96
CA LEU A 42 1.69 -1.60 -12.52
C LEU A 42 2.83 -0.58 -12.60
N GLN A 43 3.92 -0.86 -11.91
CA GLN A 43 5.17 -0.11 -12.01
C GLN A 43 6.22 -0.95 -12.72
N TYR A 44 7.33 -0.32 -13.11
CA TYR A 44 8.48 -1.03 -13.66
C TYR A 44 9.73 -0.65 -12.86
N MET A 45 10.44 -1.66 -12.37
CA MET A 45 11.75 -1.49 -11.76
C MET A 45 12.80 -1.79 -12.82
N CYS A 46 13.55 -0.78 -13.22
CA CYS A 46 14.56 -0.87 -14.26
C CYS A 46 15.96 -0.84 -13.66
N GLU A 47 16.77 -1.83 -14.01
CA GLU A 47 18.16 -1.97 -13.57
C GLU A 47 19.07 -2.16 -14.80
N VAL A 48 20.33 -1.73 -14.68
CA VAL A 48 21.33 -1.95 -15.73
C VAL A 48 21.96 -3.32 -15.52
N GLU A 49 21.86 -4.18 -16.54
CA GLU A 49 22.45 -5.51 -16.57
C GLU A 49 23.45 -5.61 -17.73
N GLY A 50 24.73 -5.40 -17.44
CA GLY A 50 25.75 -5.28 -18.49
C GLY A 50 25.52 -4.02 -19.33
N GLU A 51 25.33 -4.18 -20.64
CA GLU A 51 25.12 -3.07 -21.58
C GLU A 51 23.64 -2.77 -21.87
N ARG A 52 22.71 -3.43 -21.17
CA ARG A 52 21.26 -3.28 -21.39
C ARG A 52 20.55 -2.81 -20.13
N VAL A 53 19.44 -2.09 -20.32
CA VAL A 53 18.48 -1.76 -19.26
C VAL A 53 17.39 -2.84 -19.27
N VAL A 54 17.19 -3.50 -18.13
CA VAL A 54 16.16 -4.52 -17.93
C VAL A 54 15.11 -3.98 -16.98
N CYS A 55 13.87 -3.85 -17.46
CA CYS A 55 12.73 -3.40 -16.68
C CYS A 55 11.83 -4.58 -16.31
N ARG A 56 11.63 -4.81 -15.02
CA ARG A 56 10.74 -5.86 -14.50
C ARG A 56 9.46 -5.24 -13.97
N PRO A 57 8.27 -5.83 -14.27
CA PRO A 57 7.02 -5.34 -13.73
C PRO A 57 6.97 -5.52 -12.22
N VAL A 58 6.45 -4.52 -11.53
CA VAL A 58 6.18 -4.52 -10.08
C VAL A 58 4.73 -4.12 -9.88
N GLU A 59 3.91 -5.11 -9.56
CA GLU A 59 2.51 -4.89 -9.20
C GLU A 59 2.41 -4.33 -7.78
N ARG A 60 1.64 -3.25 -7.66
CA ARG A 60 1.33 -2.57 -6.40
C ARG A 60 -0.18 -2.53 -6.21
N ILE A 61 -0.65 -2.94 -5.04
CA ILE A 61 -2.08 -2.97 -4.73
C ILE A 61 -2.33 -1.99 -3.58
N PHE A 62 -3.39 -1.19 -3.70
CA PHE A 62 -3.75 -0.15 -2.75
C PHE A 62 -5.21 -0.26 -2.34
N ARG A 63 -5.49 0.12 -1.08
CA ARG A 63 -6.84 0.40 -0.60
C ARG A 63 -7.02 1.91 -0.49
N ARG A 64 -7.97 2.46 -1.24
CA ARG A 64 -8.40 3.85 -1.14
C ARG A 64 -9.53 3.95 -0.12
N CYS A 65 -9.19 4.42 1.06
CA CYS A 65 -10.10 4.58 2.18
C CYS A 65 -10.53 6.04 2.34
N LYS A 66 -11.54 6.29 3.17
CA LYS A 66 -12.00 7.62 3.55
C LYS A 66 -11.98 7.77 5.06
N ASP A 67 -11.59 8.96 5.52
CA ASP A 67 -11.73 9.41 6.89
C ASP A 67 -12.31 10.84 6.90
N ALA A 68 -12.41 11.45 8.08
CA ALA A 68 -12.96 12.80 8.23
C ALA A 68 -12.20 13.90 7.48
N THR A 69 -10.96 13.65 7.05
CA THR A 69 -10.11 14.61 6.33
C THR A 69 -10.11 14.41 4.81
N GLY A 70 -10.67 13.30 4.32
CA GLY A 70 -10.76 12.99 2.89
C GLY A 70 -10.37 11.56 2.58
N SER A 71 -9.83 11.34 1.38
CA SER A 71 -9.35 10.02 0.96
C SER A 71 -7.87 9.82 1.32
N PHE A 72 -7.51 8.61 1.73
CA PHE A 72 -6.12 8.20 1.91
C PHE A 72 -5.87 6.84 1.26
N LEU A 73 -4.62 6.60 0.88
CA LEU A 73 -4.16 5.36 0.26
C LEU A 73 -3.33 4.56 1.24
N VAL A 74 -3.56 3.25 1.28
CA VAL A 74 -2.74 2.28 2.01
C VAL A 74 -2.22 1.26 0.99
N GLU A 75 -0.91 1.12 0.86
CA GLU A 75 -0.35 0.02 0.08
C GLU A 75 -0.60 -1.30 0.81
N THR A 76 -1.21 -2.25 0.11
CA THR A 76 -1.71 -3.53 0.64
C THR A 76 -1.20 -4.72 -0.17
N THR A 77 -0.23 -4.52 -1.07
CA THR A 77 0.34 -5.54 -1.96
C THR A 77 0.62 -6.87 -1.27
N ALA A 78 1.37 -6.86 -0.16
CA ALA A 78 1.71 -8.09 0.56
C ALA A 78 0.51 -8.70 1.31
N TRP A 79 -0.42 -7.87 1.77
CA TRP A 79 -1.63 -8.30 2.47
C TRP A 79 -2.61 -8.99 1.53
N GLU A 80 -2.84 -8.44 0.34
CA GLU A 80 -3.73 -9.05 -0.66
C GLU A 80 -3.12 -10.36 -1.19
N LYS A 81 -1.81 -10.41 -1.43
CA LYS A 81 -1.10 -11.65 -1.82
C LYS A 81 -1.16 -12.75 -0.76
N SER A 82 -1.30 -12.39 0.51
CA SER A 82 -1.43 -13.36 1.61
C SER A 82 -2.80 -14.05 1.66
N LYS A 83 -3.83 -13.51 0.99
CA LYS A 83 -5.21 -14.01 1.05
C LYS A 83 -5.50 -15.16 0.05
N GLY A 84 -4.52 -15.64 -0.70
CA GLY A 84 -4.68 -16.72 -1.68
C GLY A 84 -4.95 -16.21 -3.11
N PRO A 85 -4.86 -17.06 -4.14
CA PRO A 85 -4.68 -16.61 -5.52
C PRO A 85 -5.98 -16.09 -6.14
N SER A 86 -5.86 -14.94 -6.80
CA SER A 86 -6.72 -14.49 -7.90
C SER A 86 -6.58 -15.39 -9.12
#